data_AF-A0A0M0J5A4-F1
#
_entry.id   AF-A0A0M0J5A4-F1
#
_cell.length_a   1.000
_cell.length_b   1.000
_cell.length_c   1.000
_cell.angle_alpha   90.00
_cell.angle_beta   90.00
_cell.angle_gamma   90.00
#
_symmetry.space_group_name_H-M   'P 1'
#
loop_
_entity.id
_entity.type
_entity.pdbx_description
1 polymer ?
#
loop_
_entity_poly.entity_id
_entity_poly.type
_entity_poly.pdbx_seq_one_letter_code
_entity_poly.pdbx_strand_id
1 'polypeptide(L)'
;MTSTSLAPAPALAEGSVPTKAELARLPAGLARIDLLLDNWDKITTVCNGVQNEVEAKQLMYTTGEQKCSKSPLKVQMYIGASSTLDPLFKADKLMIRAQQLVAEQDAEKYTDAVDRYIAKQQMASTMAYTSSWSGVENPNGSIEQIEDNLLEAKKEVLELRALVATVVDLLHLETF
;
A
#
# COMPACT_ATOMS: atom_id res chain seq x y z
N MET A 1 -34.68 25.97 42.18
CA MET A 1 -34.26 24.87 41.28
C MET A 1 -34.00 25.48 39.91
N THR A 2 -32.76 25.83 39.62
CA THR A 2 -32.35 26.44 38.34
C THR A 2 -31.78 25.34 37.46
N SER A 3 -32.55 24.94 36.46
CA SER A 3 -32.13 23.95 35.46
C SER A 3 -31.17 24.62 34.49
N THR A 4 -29.91 24.19 34.46
CA THR A 4 -28.92 24.68 33.50
C THR A 4 -29.03 23.82 32.25
N SER A 5 -29.49 24.42 31.15
CA SER A 5 -29.53 23.80 29.83
C SER A 5 -28.10 23.68 29.30
N LEU A 6 -27.61 22.45 29.16
CA LEU A 6 -26.37 22.15 28.44
C LEU A 6 -26.64 22.35 26.93
N ALA A 7 -26.06 23.41 26.35
CA ALA A 7 -26.05 23.57 24.91
C ALA A 7 -25.28 22.40 24.27
N PRO A 8 -25.81 21.76 23.21
CA PRO A 8 -25.08 20.73 22.50
C PRO A 8 -23.80 21.33 21.91
N ALA A 9 -22.67 20.69 22.18
CA ALA A 9 -21.40 21.05 21.56
C ALA A 9 -21.49 20.84 20.04
N PRO A 10 -20.90 21.72 19.21
CA PRO A 10 -20.85 21.51 17.77
C PRO A 10 -20.10 20.21 17.48
N ALA A 11 -20.72 19.33 16.68
CA ALA A 11 -20.09 18.11 16.22
C ALA A 11 -18.90 18.45 15.30
N LEU A 12 -17.68 18.10 15.71
CA LEU A 12 -16.43 18.30 14.95
C LEU A 12 -16.13 17.16 13.96
N ALA A 13 -17.13 16.61 13.27
CA ALA A 13 -16.88 15.49 12.36
C ALA A 13 -17.90 15.39 11.22
N GLU A 14 -17.93 16.39 10.35
CA GLU A 14 -18.23 16.21 8.93
C GLU A 14 -17.05 16.76 8.12
N GLY A 15 -16.62 15.97 7.13
CA GLY A 15 -15.30 16.04 6.51
C GLY A 15 -14.97 17.40 5.90
N SER A 16 -14.09 18.15 6.58
CA SER A 16 -13.51 19.36 6.02
C SER A 16 -12.78 19.06 4.70
N VAL A 17 -12.86 20.01 3.77
CA VAL A 17 -12.03 20.04 2.56
C VAL A 17 -10.57 19.76 2.94
N PRO A 18 -9.91 18.77 2.34
CA PRO A 18 -8.51 18.50 2.61
C PRO A 18 -7.62 19.70 2.31
N THR A 19 -6.64 19.93 3.17
CA THR A 19 -5.61 20.94 2.93
C THR A 19 -4.69 20.51 1.79
N LYS A 20 -3.99 21.48 1.17
CA LYS A 20 -2.97 21.19 0.14
C LYS A 20 -1.89 20.22 0.64
N ALA A 21 -1.49 20.34 1.91
CA ALA A 21 -0.51 19.45 2.53
C ALA A 21 -1.03 18.01 2.67
N GLU A 22 -2.32 17.83 2.99
CA GLU A 22 -2.94 16.51 2.97
C GLU A 22 -3.00 15.93 1.55
N LEU A 23 -3.41 16.72 0.55
CA LEU A 23 -3.52 16.29 -0.84
C LEU A 23 -2.18 15.91 -1.46
N ALA A 24 -1.08 16.59 -1.09
CA ALA A 24 0.28 16.27 -1.55
C ALA A 24 0.73 14.84 -1.22
N ARG A 25 0.04 14.15 -0.30
CA ARG A 25 0.30 12.75 0.04
C ARG A 25 -0.09 11.79 -1.09
N LEU A 26 -1.06 12.14 -1.92
CA LEU A 26 -1.52 11.30 -3.04
C LEU A 26 -0.44 11.16 -4.13
N PRO A 27 0.14 12.23 -4.71
CA PRO A 27 1.24 12.11 -5.66
C PRO A 27 2.50 11.51 -5.01
N ALA A 28 2.79 11.82 -3.74
CA ALA A 28 3.89 11.17 -3.02
C ALA A 28 3.68 9.65 -2.86
N GLY A 29 2.44 9.23 -2.62
CA GLY A 29 2.04 7.82 -2.58
C GLY A 29 2.15 7.14 -3.94
N LEU A 30 1.71 7.81 -5.01
CA LEU A 30 1.84 7.33 -6.38
C LEU A 30 3.31 7.06 -6.74
N ALA A 31 4.20 8.02 -6.45
CA ALA A 31 5.64 7.88 -6.68
C ALA A 31 6.25 6.69 -5.91
N ARG A 32 5.73 6.37 -4.72
CA ARG A 32 6.16 5.18 -3.98
C ARG A 32 5.68 3.88 -4.65
N ILE A 33 4.46 3.84 -5.16
CA ILE A 33 3.97 2.68 -5.90
C ILE A 33 4.79 2.50 -7.19
N ASP A 34 5.11 3.59 -7.89
CA ASP A 34 5.98 3.56 -9.07
C ASP A 34 7.36 3.01 -8.73
N LEU A 35 7.98 3.50 -7.64
CA LEU A 35 9.25 2.98 -7.15
C LEU A 35 9.20 1.47 -6.87
N LEU A 36 8.12 0.98 -6.26
CA LEU A 36 7.90 -0.46 -6.04
C LEU A 36 7.82 -1.22 -7.36
N LEU A 37 7.02 -0.77 -8.32
CA LEU A 37 6.78 -1.48 -9.57
C LEU A 37 8.02 -1.49 -10.47
N ASP A 38 8.73 -0.37 -10.57
CA ASP A 38 9.95 -0.20 -11.36
C ASP A 38 11.13 -1.02 -10.80
N ASN A 39 11.11 -1.27 -9.49
CA ASN A 39 12.16 -2.01 -8.78
C ASN A 39 11.61 -3.28 -8.14
N TRP A 40 10.58 -3.88 -8.74
CA TRP A 40 9.81 -4.97 -8.13
C TRP A 40 10.69 -6.07 -7.57
N ASP A 41 11.58 -6.64 -8.39
CA ASP A 41 12.44 -7.74 -7.97
C ASP A 41 13.46 -7.32 -6.92
N LYS A 42 14.02 -6.11 -7.04
CA LYS A 42 15.00 -5.59 -6.10
C LYS A 42 14.38 -5.33 -4.73
N ILE A 43 13.18 -4.75 -4.69
CA ILE A 43 12.51 -4.37 -3.44
C ILE A 43 11.91 -5.60 -2.76
N THR A 44 11.34 -6.51 -3.53
CA THR A 44 10.69 -7.72 -3.00
C THR A 44 11.68 -8.83 -2.69
N THR A 45 12.94 -8.76 -3.13
CA THR A 45 13.97 -9.73 -2.72
C THR A 45 14.70 -9.26 -1.46
N VAL A 46 14.79 -10.12 -0.44
CA VAL A 46 15.56 -9.89 0.78
C VAL A 46 16.67 -10.94 0.87
N CYS A 47 17.92 -10.49 0.98
CA CYS A 47 19.07 -11.35 1.15
C CYS A 47 19.55 -11.28 2.59
N ASN A 48 19.41 -12.37 3.33
CA ASN A 48 20.00 -12.49 4.66
C ASN A 48 21.44 -12.97 4.48
N GLY A 49 22.40 -12.07 4.68
CA GLY A 49 23.81 -12.45 4.79
C GLY A 49 24.04 -13.23 6.09
N VAL A 50 24.90 -14.25 6.04
CA VAL A 50 25.39 -14.92 7.25
C VAL A 50 26.29 -13.93 7.99
N GLN A 51 25.99 -13.59 9.24
CA GLN A 51 26.69 -12.51 9.96
C GLN A 51 28.08 -12.91 10.48
N ASN A 52 28.44 -14.20 10.49
CA ASN A 52 29.70 -14.69 11.05
C ASN A 52 30.28 -15.86 10.23
N GLU A 53 31.60 -15.84 9.98
CA GLU A 53 32.35 -16.92 9.32
C GLU A 53 32.20 -18.29 10.00
N VAL A 54 31.92 -18.33 11.30
CA VAL A 54 31.70 -19.57 12.06
C VAL A 54 30.35 -20.22 11.70
N GLU A 55 29.29 -19.43 11.53
CA GLU A 55 27.98 -19.92 11.06
C GLU A 55 28.05 -20.34 9.58
N ALA A 56 28.84 -19.62 8.77
CA ALA A 56 29.08 -19.97 7.38
C ALA A 56 29.74 -21.36 7.22
N LYS A 57 30.57 -21.76 8.20
CA LYS A 57 31.23 -23.08 8.24
C LYS A 57 30.35 -24.18 8.85
N GLN A 58 29.35 -23.84 9.66
CA GLN A 58 28.40 -24.82 10.21
C GLN A 58 27.27 -25.19 9.23
N LEU A 59 27.06 -24.38 8.18
CA LEU A 59 26.27 -24.73 7.00
C LEU A 59 27.09 -25.61 6.03
N MET A 60 27.73 -26.68 6.53
CA MET A 60 28.17 -27.74 5.62
C MET A 60 26.91 -28.47 5.12
N TYR A 61 26.77 -28.57 3.80
CA TYR A 61 25.78 -29.37 3.05
C TYR A 61 24.50 -28.71 2.50
N THR A 62 24.36 -27.38 2.45
CA THR A 62 23.53 -26.75 1.40
C THR A 62 24.27 -25.55 0.83
N THR A 63 24.70 -25.66 -0.43
CA THR A 63 25.25 -24.63 -1.33
C THR A 63 25.36 -23.20 -0.76
N GLY A 64 26.60 -22.72 -0.62
CA GLY A 64 26.95 -21.40 -0.10
C GLY A 64 26.66 -20.24 -1.06
N GLU A 65 25.39 -19.85 -1.15
CA GLU A 65 24.98 -18.58 -1.73
C GLU A 65 24.25 -17.76 -0.65
N GLN A 66 24.37 -16.43 -0.69
CA GLN A 66 23.43 -15.57 0.03
C GLN A 66 22.02 -16.06 -0.28
N LYS A 67 21.30 -16.62 0.71
CA LYS A 67 19.92 -17.07 0.50
C LYS A 67 19.04 -15.83 0.41
N CYS A 68 18.92 -15.31 -0.79
CA CYS A 68 17.94 -14.31 -1.16
C CYS A 68 16.59 -14.99 -1.34
N SER A 69 15.55 -14.44 -0.73
CA SER A 69 14.18 -14.93 -0.89
C SER A 69 13.24 -13.77 -1.19
N LYS A 70 12.11 -14.06 -1.85
CA LYS A 70 11.05 -13.07 -1.99
C LYS A 70 10.39 -12.77 -0.64
N SER A 71 10.01 -11.52 -0.45
CA SER A 71 9.37 -10.98 0.73
C SER A 71 8.12 -10.21 0.29
N PRO A 72 6.97 -10.90 0.18
CA PRO A 72 5.71 -10.29 -0.23
C PRO A 72 5.26 -9.12 0.64
N LEU A 73 5.61 -9.12 1.93
CA LEU A 73 5.29 -8.06 2.87
C LEU A 73 5.88 -6.70 2.48
N LYS A 74 6.91 -6.67 1.62
CA LYS A 74 7.42 -5.42 1.05
C LYS A 74 6.33 -4.66 0.30
N VAL A 75 5.38 -5.34 -0.36
CA VAL A 75 4.26 -4.68 -1.06
C VAL A 75 3.44 -3.79 -0.12
N GLN A 76 3.10 -4.28 1.08
CA GLN A 76 2.33 -3.53 2.08
C GLN A 76 3.04 -2.24 2.57
N MET A 77 4.36 -2.15 2.40
CA MET A 77 5.17 -0.95 2.72
C MET A 77 5.04 0.19 1.72
N TYR A 78 4.59 -0.09 0.50
CA TYR A 78 4.49 0.92 -0.56
C TYR A 78 3.05 1.29 -0.92
N ILE A 79 2.07 0.46 -0.54
CA ILE A 79 0.63 0.71 -0.80
C ILE A 79 -0.11 1.34 0.41
N GLY A 80 0.62 1.79 1.43
CA GLY A 80 0.05 2.44 2.62
C GLY A 80 -0.62 1.51 3.63
N ALA A 81 -0.36 0.21 3.57
CA ALA A 81 -1.04 -0.80 4.40
C ALA A 81 -0.28 -1.19 5.68
N SER A 82 1.02 -0.89 5.79
CA SER A 82 1.86 -1.36 6.91
C SER A 82 2.31 -0.28 7.89
N SER A 83 2.17 1.02 7.56
CA SER A 83 2.67 2.11 8.39
C SER A 83 1.71 3.29 8.42
N THR A 84 1.54 3.89 9.60
CA THR A 84 0.76 5.12 9.81
C THR A 84 1.44 6.37 9.24
N LEU A 85 2.74 6.27 8.96
CA LEU A 85 3.57 7.36 8.42
C LEU A 85 3.66 7.31 6.88
N ASP A 86 3.12 6.27 6.25
CA ASP A 86 3.13 6.17 4.80
C ASP A 86 2.18 7.22 4.18
N PRO A 87 2.56 7.88 3.06
CA PRO A 87 1.69 8.84 2.40
C PRO A 87 0.28 8.30 2.10
N LEU A 88 0.15 7.02 1.76
CA LEU A 88 -1.13 6.39 1.44
C LEU A 88 -1.91 5.87 2.67
N PHE A 89 -1.40 6.06 3.88
CA PHE A 89 -2.10 5.66 5.09
C PHE A 89 -3.46 6.37 5.22
N LYS A 90 -4.56 5.62 5.27
CA LYS A 90 -5.93 6.17 5.26
C LYS A 90 -6.21 7.10 4.07
N ALA A 91 -5.59 6.84 2.92
CA ALA A 91 -5.83 7.63 1.71
C ALA A 91 -7.27 7.50 1.20
N ASP A 92 -7.99 6.42 1.51
CA ASP A 92 -9.43 6.27 1.30
C ASP A 92 -10.21 7.45 1.88
N LYS A 93 -9.97 7.78 3.15
CA LYS A 93 -10.67 8.87 3.85
C LYS A 93 -10.29 10.23 3.27
N LEU A 94 -9.03 10.38 2.87
CA LEU A 94 -8.55 11.60 2.22
C LEU A 94 -9.24 11.80 0.87
N MET A 95 -9.30 10.75 0.05
CA MET A 95 -9.92 10.77 -1.28
C MET A 95 -11.43 11.05 -1.20
N ILE A 96 -12.14 10.42 -0.26
CA ILE A 96 -13.57 10.70 -0.04
C ILE A 96 -13.80 12.19 0.30
N ARG A 97 -13.00 12.75 1.22
CA ARG A 97 -13.08 14.18 1.57
C ARG A 97 -12.73 15.11 0.41
N ALA A 98 -11.85 14.67 -0.50
CA ALA A 98 -11.42 15.44 -1.65
C ALA A 98 -12.44 15.45 -2.81
N GLN A 99 -13.49 14.61 -2.77
CA GLN A 99 -14.51 14.55 -3.82
C GLN A 99 -15.13 15.91 -4.16
N GLN A 100 -15.34 16.76 -3.15
CA GLN A 100 -15.90 18.11 -3.33
C GLN A 100 -14.98 19.09 -4.11
N LEU A 101 -13.73 18.72 -4.37
CA LEU A 101 -12.78 19.49 -5.16
C LEU A 101 -12.81 19.12 -6.65
N VAL A 102 -13.50 18.03 -6.99
CA VAL A 102 -13.58 17.51 -8.36
C VAL A 102 -14.69 18.25 -9.10
N ALA A 103 -14.47 18.50 -10.39
CA ALA A 103 -15.48 19.11 -11.23
C ALA A 103 -16.72 18.18 -11.38
N GLU A 104 -17.91 18.77 -11.47
CA GLU A 104 -19.18 18.03 -11.44
C GLU A 104 -19.26 16.95 -12.53
N GLN A 105 -18.75 17.23 -13.73
CA GLN A 105 -18.75 16.27 -14.84
C GLN A 105 -17.83 15.05 -14.61
N ASP A 106 -16.86 15.16 -13.70
CA ASP A 106 -15.89 14.11 -13.38
C ASP A 106 -16.20 13.41 -12.05
N ALA A 107 -17.26 13.82 -11.34
CA ALA A 107 -17.59 13.34 -10.00
C ALA A 107 -17.87 11.83 -9.95
N GLU A 108 -18.57 11.28 -10.95
CA GLU A 108 -18.85 9.84 -11.03
C GLU A 108 -17.56 9.04 -11.30
N LYS A 109 -16.74 9.50 -12.25
CA LYS A 109 -15.46 8.88 -12.57
C LYS A 109 -14.50 8.88 -11.38
N TYR A 110 -14.49 9.97 -10.61
CA TYR A 110 -13.72 10.07 -9.39
C TYR A 110 -14.21 9.08 -8.33
N THR A 111 -15.53 9.00 -8.13
CA THR A 111 -16.14 8.09 -7.15
C THR A 111 -15.81 6.63 -7.48
N ASP A 112 -15.96 6.21 -8.74
CA ASP A 112 -15.56 4.86 -9.19
C ASP A 112 -14.07 4.59 -8.94
N ALA A 113 -13.21 5.57 -9.24
CA ALA A 113 -11.77 5.43 -9.01
C ALA A 113 -11.44 5.24 -7.52
N VAL A 114 -12.12 5.95 -6.62
CA VAL A 114 -11.92 5.83 -5.17
C VAL A 114 -12.42 4.49 -4.64
N ASP A 115 -13.61 4.06 -5.06
CA ASP A 115 -14.17 2.76 -4.61
C ASP A 115 -13.30 1.59 -5.06
N ARG A 116 -12.85 1.63 -6.31
CA ARG A 116 -11.92 0.64 -6.85
C ARG A 116 -10.55 0.70 -6.18
N TYR A 117 -10.06 1.90 -5.84
CA TYR A 117 -8.81 2.05 -5.09
C TYR A 117 -8.90 1.32 -3.75
N ILE A 118 -10.00 1.52 -3.01
CA ILE A 118 -10.23 0.87 -1.71
C ILE A 118 -10.18 -0.66 -1.85
N ALA A 119 -10.93 -1.20 -2.82
CA ALA A 119 -10.96 -2.63 -3.08
C ALA A 119 -9.58 -3.17 -3.45
N LYS A 120 -8.88 -2.51 -4.39
CA LYS A 120 -7.57 -2.97 -4.89
C LYS A 120 -6.47 -2.85 -3.84
N GLN A 121 -6.52 -1.86 -2.96
CA GLN A 121 -5.57 -1.75 -1.84
C GLN A 121 -5.73 -2.94 -0.88
N GLN A 122 -6.98 -3.29 -0.55
CA GLN A 122 -7.27 -4.42 0.32
C GLN A 122 -6.87 -5.75 -0.33
N MET A 123 -7.17 -5.94 -1.62
CA MET A 123 -6.79 -7.15 -2.37
C MET A 123 -5.26 -7.29 -2.43
N ALA A 124 -4.55 -6.26 -2.88
CA ALA A 124 -3.09 -6.27 -2.95
C ALA A 124 -2.46 -6.56 -1.58
N SER A 125 -2.97 -5.92 -0.51
CA SER A 125 -2.49 -6.13 0.85
C SER A 125 -2.74 -7.57 1.34
N THR A 126 -3.94 -8.10 1.10
CA THR A 126 -4.33 -9.45 1.52
C THR A 126 -3.53 -10.51 0.76
N MET A 127 -3.37 -10.35 -0.55
CA MET A 127 -2.60 -11.29 -1.38
C MET A 127 -1.13 -11.27 -1.00
N ALA A 128 -0.55 -10.10 -0.75
CA ALA A 128 0.82 -10.00 -0.24
C ALA A 128 0.96 -10.68 1.13
N TYR A 129 0.00 -10.50 2.04
CA TYR A 129 0.00 -11.18 3.33
C TYR A 129 -0.07 -12.69 3.15
N THR A 130 -1.06 -13.21 2.42
CA THR A 130 -1.24 -14.65 2.18
C THR A 130 -0.03 -15.28 1.48
N SER A 131 0.55 -14.59 0.49
CA SER A 131 1.78 -15.00 -0.20
C SER A 131 2.93 -15.17 0.79
N SER A 132 3.04 -14.31 1.82
CA SER A 132 4.09 -14.44 2.86
C SER A 132 3.99 -15.70 3.72
N TRP A 133 2.85 -16.39 3.69
CA TRP A 133 2.62 -17.68 4.36
C TRP A 133 2.64 -18.87 3.40
N SER A 134 3.08 -18.68 2.14
CA SER A 134 3.13 -19.75 1.14
C SER A 134 4.48 -20.47 1.07
N GLY A 135 5.41 -20.16 1.97
CA GLY A 135 6.78 -20.70 1.98
C GLY A 135 6.92 -22.12 2.49
N VAL A 136 8.14 -22.63 2.43
CA VAL A 136 8.52 -24.00 2.81
C VAL A 136 8.26 -24.33 4.27
N GLU A 137 8.07 -23.31 5.12
CA GLU A 137 7.69 -23.42 6.52
C GLU A 137 6.24 -23.88 6.72
N ASN A 138 5.39 -23.84 5.68
CA ASN A 138 3.98 -24.23 5.75
C ASN A 138 3.68 -25.52 4.98
N PRO A 139 2.65 -26.31 5.37
CA PRO A 139 2.26 -27.52 4.65
C PRO A 139 1.92 -27.22 3.18
N ASN A 140 2.52 -27.99 2.26
CA ASN A 140 2.43 -27.82 0.81
C ASN A 140 3.00 -26.49 0.25
N GLY A 141 3.65 -25.67 1.07
CA GLY A 141 4.26 -24.42 0.62
C GLY A 141 5.59 -24.63 -0.10
N SER A 142 5.95 -23.67 -0.96
CA SER A 142 7.19 -23.69 -1.73
C SER A 142 7.65 -22.26 -2.05
N ILE A 143 8.93 -22.12 -2.42
CA ILE A 143 9.47 -20.83 -2.88
C ILE A 143 8.75 -20.38 -4.16
N GLU A 144 8.52 -21.30 -5.09
CA GLU A 144 7.77 -21.06 -6.33
C GLU A 144 6.36 -20.54 -6.04
N GLN A 145 5.68 -21.08 -5.02
CA GLN A 145 4.34 -20.62 -4.66
C GLN A 145 4.34 -19.21 -4.05
N ILE A 146 5.39 -18.83 -3.31
CA ILE A 146 5.57 -17.42 -2.90
C ILE A 146 5.69 -16.54 -4.15
N GLU A 147 6.53 -16.94 -5.10
CA GLU A 147 6.80 -16.17 -6.32
C GLU A 147 5.55 -15.99 -7.17
N ASP A 148 4.81 -17.06 -7.43
CA ASP A 148 3.55 -17.02 -8.19
C ASP A 148 2.52 -16.13 -7.50
N ASN A 149 2.28 -16.33 -6.20
CA ASN A 149 1.32 -15.52 -5.46
C ASN A 149 1.74 -14.05 -5.38
N LEU A 150 3.04 -13.78 -5.35
CA LEU A 150 3.58 -12.43 -5.38
C LEU A 150 3.36 -11.76 -6.75
N LEU A 151 3.49 -12.50 -7.86
CA LEU A 151 3.15 -12.00 -9.19
C LEU A 151 1.66 -11.68 -9.33
N GLU A 152 0.78 -12.47 -8.71
CA GLU A 152 -0.64 -12.13 -8.66
C GLU A 152 -0.88 -10.84 -7.85
N ALA A 153 -0.22 -10.68 -6.70
CA ALA A 153 -0.27 -9.44 -5.94
C ALA A 153 0.23 -8.23 -6.77
N LYS A 154 1.23 -8.42 -7.64
CA LYS A 154 1.74 -7.37 -8.55
C LYS A 154 0.65 -6.84 -9.49
N LYS A 155 -0.22 -7.70 -10.00
CA LYS A 155 -1.33 -7.30 -10.89
C LYS A 155 -2.29 -6.35 -10.16
N GLU A 156 -2.63 -6.67 -8.92
CA GLU A 156 -3.46 -5.80 -8.09
C GLU A 156 -2.78 -4.46 -7.78
N VAL A 157 -1.45 -4.45 -7.58
CA VAL A 157 -0.68 -3.20 -7.39
C VAL A 157 -0.66 -2.35 -8.66
N LEU A 158 -0.57 -2.95 -9.85
CA LEU A 158 -0.63 -2.21 -11.12
C LEU A 158 -1.99 -1.50 -11.30
N GLU A 159 -3.09 -2.18 -10.99
CA GLU A 159 -4.41 -1.58 -11.04
C GLU A 159 -4.58 -0.50 -9.97
N LEU A 160 -4.11 -0.76 -8.75
CA LEU A 160 -4.09 0.23 -7.67
C LEU A 160 -3.35 1.51 -8.09
N ARG A 161 -2.17 1.37 -8.71
CA ARG A 161 -1.37 2.48 -9.24
C ARG A 161 -2.18 3.31 -10.23
N ALA A 162 -2.84 2.67 -11.18
CA ALA A 162 -3.64 3.36 -12.20
C ALA A 162 -4.79 4.17 -11.58
N LEU A 163 -5.40 3.65 -10.52
CA LEU A 163 -6.48 4.32 -9.80
C LEU A 163 -5.97 5.53 -9.01
N VAL A 164 -4.82 5.41 -8.33
CA VAL A 164 -4.18 6.57 -7.67
C VAL A 164 -3.80 7.64 -8.68
N ALA A 165 -3.24 7.26 -9.84
CA ALA A 165 -2.94 8.20 -10.92
C ALA A 165 -4.20 8.92 -11.42
N THR A 166 -5.29 8.18 -11.63
CA THR A 166 -6.58 8.77 -12.02
C THR A 166 -7.08 9.77 -10.99
N VAL A 167 -6.99 9.45 -9.70
CA VAL A 167 -7.37 10.36 -8.61
C VAL A 167 -6.50 11.63 -8.61
N VAL A 168 -5.18 11.49 -8.77
CA VAL A 168 -4.22 12.61 -8.86
C VAL A 168 -4.57 13.52 -10.04
N ASP A 169 -4.86 12.94 -11.20
CA ASP A 169 -5.20 13.68 -12.42
C ASP A 169 -6.53 14.45 -12.29
N LEU A 170 -7.57 13.79 -11.75
CA LEU A 170 -8.90 14.38 -11.56
C LEU A 170 -8.92 15.48 -10.49
N LEU A 171 -7.98 15.45 -9.55
CA LEU A 171 -7.77 16.52 -8.56
C LEU A 171 -6.78 17.58 -9.03
N HIS A 172 -6.20 17.42 -10.23
CA HIS A 172 -5.20 18.31 -10.82
C HIS A 172 -4.01 18.58 -9.88
N LEU A 173 -3.51 17.52 -9.21
CA LEU A 173 -2.38 17.63 -8.28
C LEU A 173 -1.05 17.56 -9.05
N GLU A 174 -0.07 18.36 -8.63
CA GLU A 174 1.28 18.32 -9.20
C GLU A 174 2.00 17.02 -8.84
N THR A 175 2.60 16.37 -9.84
CA THR A 175 3.51 15.24 -9.69
C THR A 175 4.97 15.73 -9.72
N PHE A 176 5.86 15.02 -9.03
CA PHE A 176 7.28 15.38 -8.88
C PHE A 176 8.17 14.49 -9.74
#